data_AF-A0A6C0DD36-F1
#
_entry.id   AF-A0A6C0DD36-F1
#
_cell.length_a   1.000
_cell.length_b   1.000
_cell.length_c   1.000
_cell.angle_alpha   90.00
_cell.angle_beta   90.00
_cell.angle_gamma   90.00
#
_symmetry.space_group_name_H-M   'P 1'
#
loop_
_entity.id
_entity.type
_entity.pdbx_description
1 polymer ?
#
loop_
_entity_poly.entity_id
_entity_poly.type
_entity_poly.pdbx_seq_one_letter_code
_entity_poly.pdbx_strand_id
1 'polypeptide(L)'
;MNIIEEQRERILKENNTAQSYLENFLEKFNKVSRDISILEPLHGDLDFGILKDYGITNITKIVLTKGEITSIIGLPESLLELECPDNLLISLDGLPSNISRIEIPHNYLAVFDMSSLMDLEILIINDNKLTNIENIPSNIKELNCSNNNLSSLNLSGVIKPEKLIVSNNPITVIENLPEGIVDFQMENTPSIEFRNSSAAAIVENNEPKEKQKNIKDALNEYFKMKSTYETTIYNMKKKVFEKADTKRQAKRQVLTIKPPCIKCKRPVGSVFSKKNGRYNVICGDSVKPCSLDIQIYVGDSNMQLNYMLEILREESEELKDNIIRQKLDTLFNYTTEQESIKKFKEELEKYNSDSSIYKKLIDKNNELYHSIDKKHLIEKKNDQIFHLSERVNSLLKEYENTQNKELLKEAVYIQIKEIQPEIRNLRNLKYGIMELNSYVENYQHKYSLSQYPIELTKLDSDIGEPPRVIKFNK
;
A
#
# COMPACT_ATOMS: atom_id res chain seq x y z
N MET A 1 -15.90 11.80 24.13
CA MET A 1 -16.33 10.65 24.94
C MET A 1 -16.80 9.57 23.97
N ASN A 2 -16.30 8.35 24.08
CA ASN A 2 -16.57 7.27 23.13
C ASN A 2 -17.94 6.67 23.47
N ILE A 3 -18.95 6.88 22.61
CA ILE A 3 -20.34 6.44 22.83
C ILE A 3 -20.42 4.94 23.15
N ILE A 4 -19.51 4.15 22.56
CA ILE A 4 -19.44 2.71 22.78
C ILE A 4 -18.91 2.37 24.17
N GLU A 5 -17.93 3.11 24.69
CA GLU A 5 -17.44 2.90 26.06
C GLU A 5 -18.53 3.22 27.09
N GLU A 6 -19.29 4.30 26.89
CA GLU A 6 -20.43 4.64 27.75
C GLU A 6 -21.52 3.55 27.70
N GLN A 7 -21.82 3.04 26.51
CA GLN A 7 -22.78 1.95 26.34
C GLN A 7 -22.31 0.68 27.06
N ARG A 8 -21.03 0.30 26.89
CA ARG A 8 -20.43 -0.86 27.56
C ARG A 8 -20.47 -0.70 29.08
N GLU A 9 -20.07 0.45 29.61
CA GLU A 9 -20.16 0.72 31.05
C GLU A 9 -21.58 0.61 31.59
N ARG A 10 -22.56 1.09 30.83
CA ARG A 10 -23.97 1.00 31.21
C ARG A 10 -24.44 -0.44 31.26
N ILE A 11 -24.14 -1.25 30.24
CA ILE A 11 -24.49 -2.67 30.20
C ILE A 11 -23.86 -3.40 31.39
N LEU A 12 -22.58 -3.15 31.66
CA LEU A 12 -21.88 -3.79 32.78
C LEU A 12 -22.46 -3.45 34.15
N LYS A 13 -23.02 -2.24 34.31
CA LYS A 13 -23.65 -1.80 35.57
C LYS A 13 -25.11 -2.23 35.70
N GLU A 14 -25.87 -2.20 34.61
CA GLU A 14 -27.34 -2.31 34.64
C GLU A 14 -27.87 -3.66 34.12
N ASN A 15 -27.13 -4.36 33.25
CA ASN A 15 -27.64 -5.53 32.52
C ASN A 15 -26.57 -6.61 32.24
N ASN A 16 -25.59 -6.78 33.13
CA ASN A 16 -24.54 -7.80 32.97
C ASN A 16 -25.07 -9.19 33.34
N THR A 17 -25.76 -9.84 32.39
CA THR A 17 -26.48 -11.11 32.62
C THR A 17 -25.94 -12.26 31.76
N ALA A 18 -25.02 -11.98 30.83
CA ALA A 18 -24.47 -12.96 29.90
C ALA A 18 -23.85 -14.18 30.61
N GLN A 19 -23.04 -13.95 31.65
CA GLN A 19 -22.42 -15.06 32.41
C GLN A 19 -23.44 -15.94 33.12
N SER A 20 -24.41 -15.36 33.81
CA SER A 20 -25.46 -16.14 34.48
C SER A 20 -26.34 -16.90 33.48
N TYR A 21 -26.54 -16.34 32.28
CA TYR A 21 -27.22 -17.06 31.20
C TYR A 21 -26.40 -18.26 30.73
N LEU A 22 -25.09 -18.08 30.52
CA LEU A 22 -24.17 -19.15 30.15
C LEU A 22 -24.20 -20.28 31.18
N GLU A 23 -24.13 -19.97 32.48
CA GLU A 23 -24.23 -20.97 33.57
C GLU A 23 -25.53 -21.79 33.48
N ASN A 24 -26.68 -21.12 33.36
CA ASN A 24 -27.98 -21.79 33.23
C ASN A 24 -28.09 -22.63 31.95
N PHE A 25 -27.45 -22.19 30.86
CA PHE A 25 -27.39 -22.93 29.61
C PHE A 25 -26.54 -24.20 29.78
N LEU A 26 -25.39 -24.10 30.46
CA LEU A 26 -24.46 -25.21 30.70
C LEU A 26 -25.05 -26.30 31.61
N GLU A 27 -25.93 -25.96 32.55
CA GLU A 27 -26.65 -26.95 33.36
C GLU A 27 -27.51 -27.92 32.53
N LYS A 28 -28.09 -27.41 31.44
CA LYS A 28 -28.96 -28.18 30.53
C LYS A 28 -28.20 -28.68 29.30
N PHE A 29 -26.91 -28.36 29.20
CA PHE A 29 -26.12 -28.64 28.01
C PHE A 29 -25.78 -30.13 27.89
N ASN A 30 -25.91 -30.66 26.67
CA ASN A 30 -25.52 -32.02 26.38
C ASN A 30 -23.99 -32.13 26.34
N LYS A 31 -23.39 -32.76 27.36
CA LYS A 31 -21.93 -32.94 27.49
C LYS A 31 -21.26 -33.72 26.35
N VAL A 32 -22.04 -34.40 25.50
CA VAL A 32 -21.53 -35.09 24.31
C VAL A 32 -21.38 -34.13 23.12
N SER A 33 -22.09 -32.99 23.13
CA SER A 33 -22.00 -31.98 22.08
C SER A 33 -20.61 -31.33 22.08
N ARG A 34 -20.12 -31.05 20.88
CA ARG A 34 -18.88 -30.30 20.67
C ARG A 34 -19.14 -28.84 20.29
N ASP A 35 -20.40 -28.48 20.14
CA ASP A 35 -20.81 -27.18 19.64
C ASP A 35 -21.67 -26.49 20.69
N ILE A 36 -21.30 -25.25 21.02
CA ILE A 36 -22.11 -24.33 21.82
C ILE A 36 -22.69 -23.30 20.85
N SER A 37 -24.00 -23.28 20.72
CA SER A 37 -24.70 -22.28 19.92
C SER A 37 -25.75 -21.61 20.78
N ILE A 38 -25.51 -20.35 21.11
CA ILE A 38 -26.43 -19.51 21.87
C ILE A 38 -27.10 -18.57 20.88
N LEU A 39 -28.41 -18.76 20.70
CA LEU A 39 -29.20 -18.00 19.73
C LEU A 39 -29.84 -16.77 20.35
N GLU A 40 -29.95 -16.73 21.67
CA GLU A 40 -30.48 -15.58 22.41
C GLU A 40 -29.44 -14.47 22.55
N PRO A 41 -29.86 -13.19 22.49
CA PRO A 41 -28.96 -12.06 22.68
C PRO A 41 -28.43 -12.04 24.11
N LEU A 42 -27.11 -11.99 24.25
CA LEU A 42 -26.42 -11.92 25.54
C LEU A 42 -26.01 -10.48 25.87
N HIS A 43 -25.96 -10.14 27.15
CA HIS A 43 -25.66 -8.78 27.62
C HIS A 43 -24.53 -8.80 28.65
N GLY A 44 -23.39 -8.20 28.32
CA GLY A 44 -22.25 -8.09 29.24
C GLY A 44 -21.10 -9.06 28.96
N ASP A 45 -20.38 -9.45 30.01
CA ASP A 45 -19.13 -10.21 29.90
C ASP A 45 -19.37 -11.72 29.89
N LEU A 46 -18.54 -12.45 29.14
CA LEU A 46 -18.57 -13.90 29.04
C LEU A 46 -17.21 -14.51 29.36
N ASP A 47 -17.21 -15.47 30.29
CA ASP A 47 -16.07 -16.29 30.65
C ASP A 47 -16.38 -17.77 30.41
N PHE A 48 -15.74 -18.33 29.39
CA PHE A 48 -15.82 -19.75 29.04
C PHE A 48 -14.88 -20.63 29.89
N GLY A 49 -14.09 -20.05 30.80
CA GLY A 49 -13.25 -20.81 31.74
C GLY A 49 -14.07 -21.76 32.61
N ILE A 50 -15.33 -21.41 32.87
CA ILE A 50 -16.29 -22.21 33.64
C ILE A 50 -16.64 -23.55 32.99
N LEU A 51 -16.40 -23.73 31.67
CA LEU A 51 -16.63 -25.00 30.99
C LEU A 51 -15.91 -26.17 31.67
N LYS A 52 -14.71 -25.92 32.22
CA LYS A 52 -13.91 -26.91 32.94
C LYS A 52 -14.62 -27.40 34.21
N ASP A 53 -15.31 -26.51 34.91
CA ASP A 53 -16.02 -26.82 36.16
C ASP A 53 -17.26 -27.70 35.91
N TYR A 54 -17.89 -27.55 34.74
CA TYR A 54 -19.00 -28.41 34.30
C TYR A 54 -18.53 -29.74 33.66
N GLY A 55 -17.22 -29.95 33.54
CA GLY A 55 -16.61 -31.13 32.93
C GLY A 55 -16.74 -31.18 31.41
N ILE A 56 -16.87 -30.01 30.77
CA ILE A 56 -17.00 -29.86 29.33
C ILE A 56 -15.63 -29.46 28.77
N THR A 57 -14.94 -30.39 28.11
CA THR A 57 -13.55 -30.17 27.63
C THR A 57 -13.39 -30.24 26.12
N ASN A 58 -14.42 -30.66 25.39
CA ASN A 58 -14.31 -31.03 23.97
C ASN A 58 -15.14 -30.12 23.07
N ILE A 59 -15.20 -28.82 23.38
CA ILE A 59 -15.91 -27.85 22.54
C ILE A 59 -15.01 -27.43 21.40
N THR A 60 -15.48 -27.65 20.18
CA THR A 60 -14.80 -27.31 18.93
C THR A 60 -15.41 -26.09 18.25
N LYS A 61 -16.67 -25.75 18.52
CA LYS A 61 -17.35 -24.60 17.91
C LYS A 61 -18.14 -23.79 18.93
N ILE A 62 -17.98 -22.47 18.90
CA ILE A 62 -18.78 -21.52 19.68
C ILE A 62 -19.44 -20.53 18.71
N VAL A 63 -20.77 -20.44 18.76
CA VAL A 63 -21.58 -19.49 17.99
C VAL A 63 -22.39 -18.63 18.96
N LEU A 64 -22.16 -17.33 18.89
CA LEU A 64 -22.86 -16.30 19.66
C LEU A 64 -23.56 -15.38 18.66
N THR A 65 -24.87 -15.24 18.79
CA THR A 65 -25.63 -14.35 17.92
C THR A 65 -25.44 -12.88 18.31
N LYS A 66 -26.03 -11.99 17.50
CA LYS A 66 -26.12 -10.56 17.76
C LYS A 66 -26.60 -10.29 19.19
N GLY A 67 -25.87 -9.44 19.90
CA GLY A 67 -26.16 -9.08 21.28
C GLY A 67 -25.44 -7.82 21.74
N GLU A 68 -25.16 -7.77 23.04
CA GLU A 68 -24.46 -6.71 23.73
C GLU A 68 -23.27 -7.27 24.53
N ILE A 69 -22.57 -8.25 23.95
CA ILE A 69 -21.41 -8.87 24.58
C ILE A 69 -20.25 -7.87 24.59
N THR A 70 -19.69 -7.65 25.78
CA THR A 70 -18.66 -6.63 26.02
C THR A 70 -17.25 -7.20 26.10
N SER A 71 -17.10 -8.47 26.50
CA SER A 71 -15.84 -9.20 26.50
C SER A 71 -16.07 -10.72 26.43
N ILE A 72 -15.09 -11.44 25.88
CA ILE A 72 -15.05 -12.91 25.85
C ILE A 72 -13.66 -13.33 26.34
N ILE A 73 -13.64 -14.14 27.40
CA ILE A 73 -12.40 -14.69 27.99
C ILE A 73 -12.56 -16.20 28.24
N GLY A 74 -11.44 -16.87 28.55
CA GLY A 74 -11.46 -18.27 28.99
C GLY A 74 -11.85 -19.28 27.91
N LEU A 75 -11.64 -18.96 26.63
CA LEU A 75 -11.96 -19.87 25.52
C LEU A 75 -11.20 -21.21 25.65
N PRO A 76 -11.85 -22.35 25.34
CA PRO A 76 -11.25 -23.66 25.54
C PRO A 76 -10.14 -23.96 24.51
N GLU A 77 -9.07 -24.64 24.92
CA GLU A 77 -7.95 -25.03 24.04
C GLU A 77 -8.37 -25.97 22.90
N SER A 78 -9.52 -26.62 22.98
CA SER A 78 -10.06 -27.48 21.92
C SER A 78 -10.80 -26.72 20.82
N LEU A 79 -10.98 -25.39 20.94
CA LEU A 79 -11.80 -24.60 20.04
C LEU A 79 -11.16 -24.49 18.65
N LEU A 80 -11.96 -24.77 17.61
CA LEU A 80 -11.58 -24.68 16.21
C LEU A 80 -12.30 -23.53 15.50
N GLU A 81 -13.55 -23.24 15.88
CA GLU A 81 -14.39 -22.22 15.24
C GLU A 81 -15.03 -21.28 16.26
N LEU A 82 -14.92 -19.96 16.02
CA LEU A 82 -15.59 -18.92 16.81
C LEU A 82 -16.38 -17.98 15.90
N GLU A 83 -17.68 -17.87 16.14
CA GLU A 83 -18.58 -16.93 15.47
C GLU A 83 -19.22 -15.99 16.52
N CYS A 84 -19.00 -14.68 16.40
CA CYS A 84 -19.56 -13.65 17.28
C CYS A 84 -19.84 -12.33 16.51
N PRO A 85 -20.76 -12.34 15.53
CA PRO A 85 -21.17 -11.15 14.80
C PRO A 85 -21.96 -10.14 15.67
N ASP A 86 -21.90 -8.86 15.32
CA ASP A 86 -22.79 -7.80 15.83
C ASP A 86 -22.83 -7.68 17.36
N ASN A 87 -21.66 -7.42 17.96
CA ASN A 87 -21.49 -7.27 19.41
C ASN A 87 -20.64 -6.03 19.75
N LEU A 88 -20.27 -5.87 21.03
CA LEU A 88 -19.55 -4.68 21.54
C LEU A 88 -18.10 -5.00 21.93
N LEU A 89 -17.45 -5.95 21.25
CA LEU A 89 -16.07 -6.35 21.52
C LEU A 89 -15.10 -5.25 21.09
N ILE A 90 -14.19 -4.86 22.00
CA ILE A 90 -13.10 -3.91 21.72
C ILE A 90 -11.72 -4.58 21.62
N SER A 91 -11.60 -5.77 22.20
CA SER A 91 -10.44 -6.66 22.11
C SER A 91 -10.92 -8.11 22.14
N LEU A 92 -10.08 -9.00 21.63
CA LEU A 92 -10.29 -10.44 21.70
C LEU A 92 -8.93 -11.11 21.89
N ASP A 93 -8.68 -11.57 23.11
CA ASP A 93 -7.41 -12.15 23.53
C ASP A 93 -7.60 -13.60 24.01
N GLY A 94 -6.51 -14.35 24.14
CA GLY A 94 -6.55 -15.71 24.66
C GLY A 94 -7.18 -16.73 23.71
N LEU A 95 -7.11 -16.46 22.39
CA LEU A 95 -7.50 -17.41 21.36
C LEU A 95 -6.52 -18.60 21.33
N PRO A 96 -7.02 -19.85 21.18
CA PRO A 96 -6.17 -21.03 21.16
C PRO A 96 -5.47 -21.20 19.81
N SER A 97 -4.28 -21.79 19.82
CA SER A 97 -3.37 -21.83 18.64
C SER A 97 -3.86 -22.70 17.48
N ASN A 98 -4.76 -23.64 17.76
CA ASN A 98 -5.37 -24.59 16.83
C ASN A 98 -6.67 -24.08 16.18
N ILE A 99 -7.07 -22.83 16.44
CA ILE A 99 -8.27 -22.26 15.86
C ILE A 99 -8.11 -22.11 14.34
N SER A 100 -9.10 -22.57 13.58
CA SER A 100 -9.08 -22.60 12.11
C SER A 100 -10.02 -21.56 11.49
N ARG A 101 -11.09 -21.16 12.18
CA ARG A 101 -12.09 -20.18 11.70
C ARG A 101 -12.46 -19.17 12.78
N ILE A 102 -12.35 -17.89 12.45
CA ILE A 102 -12.80 -16.78 13.30
C ILE A 102 -13.68 -15.84 12.48
N GLU A 103 -14.91 -15.62 12.95
CA GLU A 103 -15.88 -14.70 12.34
C GLU A 103 -16.44 -13.76 13.41
N ILE A 104 -15.93 -12.53 13.44
CA ILE A 104 -16.30 -11.49 14.42
C ILE A 104 -16.63 -10.15 13.74
N PRO A 105 -17.50 -10.16 12.71
CA PRO A 105 -17.86 -8.93 12.01
C PRO A 105 -18.69 -7.98 12.89
N HIS A 106 -18.73 -6.70 12.52
CA HIS A 106 -19.56 -5.69 13.19
C HIS A 106 -19.30 -5.56 14.69
N ASN A 107 -18.01 -5.43 15.06
CA ASN A 107 -17.55 -5.16 16.42
C ASN A 107 -16.72 -3.86 16.45
N TYR A 108 -15.97 -3.61 17.52
CA TYR A 108 -15.20 -2.39 17.73
C TYR A 108 -13.72 -2.66 17.99
N LEU A 109 -13.19 -3.77 17.45
CA LEU A 109 -11.80 -4.16 17.63
C LEU A 109 -10.87 -3.11 17.01
N ALA A 110 -9.97 -2.56 17.82
CA ALA A 110 -8.93 -1.62 17.36
C ALA A 110 -7.60 -2.32 17.03
N VAL A 111 -7.36 -3.46 17.68
CA VAL A 111 -6.18 -4.31 17.53
C VAL A 111 -6.63 -5.78 17.53
N PHE A 112 -5.94 -6.62 16.77
CA PHE A 112 -6.16 -8.06 16.76
C PHE A 112 -4.81 -8.77 16.58
N ASP A 113 -4.40 -9.57 17.56
CA ASP A 113 -3.14 -10.31 17.54
C ASP A 113 -3.35 -11.72 16.98
N MET A 114 -2.62 -12.06 15.92
CA MET A 114 -2.68 -13.36 15.27
C MET A 114 -1.36 -14.13 15.38
N SER A 115 -0.41 -13.64 16.17
CA SER A 115 0.96 -14.17 16.21
C SER A 115 1.03 -15.65 16.65
N SER A 116 0.02 -16.13 17.39
CA SER A 116 -0.09 -17.51 17.87
C SER A 116 -1.00 -18.41 17.02
N LEU A 117 -1.69 -17.88 16.00
CA LEU A 117 -2.78 -18.56 15.29
C LEU A 117 -2.30 -19.27 14.01
N MET A 118 -1.37 -20.21 14.15
CA MET A 118 -0.67 -20.83 13.00
C MET A 118 -1.59 -21.66 12.09
N ASP A 119 -2.69 -22.19 12.63
CA ASP A 119 -3.64 -23.05 11.91
C ASP A 119 -4.87 -22.30 11.35
N LEU A 120 -4.91 -20.97 11.48
CA LEU A 120 -6.03 -20.15 11.03
C LEU A 120 -6.14 -20.18 9.50
N GLU A 121 -7.30 -20.61 9.00
CA GLU A 121 -7.61 -20.68 7.58
C GLU A 121 -8.58 -19.57 7.15
N ILE A 122 -9.54 -19.20 8.00
CA ILE A 122 -10.61 -18.25 7.68
C ILE A 122 -10.71 -17.18 8.75
N LEU A 123 -10.58 -15.92 8.34
CA LEU A 123 -10.68 -14.76 9.21
C LEU A 123 -11.63 -13.72 8.61
N ILE A 124 -12.79 -13.56 9.25
CA ILE A 124 -13.79 -12.55 8.90
C ILE A 124 -13.89 -11.55 10.06
N ILE A 125 -13.34 -10.35 9.84
CA ILE A 125 -13.18 -9.28 10.82
C ILE A 125 -13.65 -7.94 10.25
N ASN A 126 -14.58 -7.96 9.31
CA ASN A 126 -15.11 -6.76 8.70
C ASN A 126 -15.90 -5.89 9.68
N ASP A 127 -16.00 -4.60 9.38
CA ASP A 127 -16.76 -3.63 10.18
C ASP A 127 -16.27 -3.54 11.63
N ASN A 128 -14.94 -3.46 11.79
CA ASN A 128 -14.27 -3.18 13.05
C ASN A 128 -13.59 -1.80 12.99
N LYS A 129 -12.64 -1.53 13.90
CA LYS A 129 -11.87 -0.28 13.98
C LYS A 129 -10.37 -0.52 13.82
N LEU A 130 -9.99 -1.62 13.17
CA LEU A 130 -8.60 -2.03 13.04
C LEU A 130 -7.82 -0.99 12.24
N THR A 131 -6.67 -0.59 12.77
CA THR A 131 -5.77 0.38 12.11
C THR A 131 -4.60 -0.31 11.41
N ASN A 132 -4.19 -1.48 11.92
CA ASN A 132 -3.16 -2.34 11.36
C ASN A 132 -3.55 -3.81 11.55
N ILE A 133 -3.04 -4.66 10.66
CA ILE A 133 -3.08 -6.13 10.73
C ILE A 133 -1.68 -6.62 10.38
N GLU A 134 -1.06 -7.36 11.28
CA GLU A 134 0.31 -7.88 11.15
C GLU A 134 0.34 -9.38 11.49
N ASN A 135 1.41 -10.07 11.13
CA ASN A 135 1.61 -11.50 11.44
C ASN A 135 0.47 -12.41 10.92
N ILE A 136 0.01 -12.15 9.70
CA ILE A 136 -1.02 -12.97 9.06
C ILE A 136 -0.49 -14.41 8.88
N PRO A 137 -1.20 -15.43 9.38
CA PRO A 137 -0.79 -16.84 9.27
C PRO A 137 -0.61 -17.31 7.82
N SER A 138 0.33 -18.23 7.58
CA SER A 138 0.65 -18.73 6.23
C SER A 138 -0.46 -19.56 5.60
N ASN A 139 -1.35 -20.12 6.43
CA ASN A 139 -2.42 -21.04 6.04
C ASN A 139 -3.75 -20.35 5.71
N ILE A 140 -3.82 -19.01 5.79
CA ILE A 140 -5.04 -18.27 5.46
C ILE A 140 -5.46 -18.54 4.01
N LYS A 141 -6.73 -18.95 3.87
CA LYS A 141 -7.46 -19.14 2.61
C LYS A 141 -8.46 -18.01 2.37
N GLU A 142 -9.15 -17.56 3.41
CA GLU A 142 -10.11 -16.45 3.32
C GLU A 142 -9.80 -15.38 4.36
N LEU A 143 -9.57 -14.15 3.88
CA LEU A 143 -9.38 -12.97 4.73
C LEU A 143 -10.36 -11.88 4.30
N ASN A 144 -11.31 -11.57 5.17
CA ASN A 144 -12.19 -10.41 5.02
C ASN A 144 -11.92 -9.40 6.14
N CYS A 145 -11.24 -8.32 5.78
CA CYS A 145 -10.95 -7.20 6.68
C CYS A 145 -11.58 -5.89 6.19
N SER A 146 -12.65 -5.98 5.40
CA SER A 146 -13.35 -4.82 4.85
C SER A 146 -13.90 -3.89 5.95
N ASN A 147 -14.17 -2.63 5.59
CA ASN A 147 -14.78 -1.64 6.50
C ASN A 147 -13.98 -1.39 7.80
N ASN A 148 -12.64 -1.41 7.70
CA ASN A 148 -11.72 -1.06 8.79
C ASN A 148 -10.98 0.25 8.47
N ASN A 149 -10.00 0.62 9.28
CA ASN A 149 -9.18 1.82 9.13
C ASN A 149 -7.73 1.49 8.73
N LEU A 150 -7.52 0.40 7.98
CA LEU A 150 -6.20 -0.06 7.57
C LEU A 150 -5.54 0.93 6.59
N SER A 151 -4.31 1.35 6.88
CA SER A 151 -3.55 2.27 6.02
C SER A 151 -2.60 1.54 5.04
N SER A 152 -2.19 0.32 5.40
CA SER A 152 -1.37 -0.58 4.62
C SER A 152 -1.71 -2.03 4.97
N LEU A 153 -1.40 -2.97 4.07
CA LEU A 153 -1.53 -4.39 4.31
C LEU A 153 -0.27 -5.12 3.83
N ASN A 154 0.28 -6.01 4.67
CA ASN A 154 1.43 -6.83 4.31
C ASN A 154 1.06 -8.31 4.42
N LEU A 155 1.16 -9.03 3.31
CA LEU A 155 0.81 -10.45 3.20
C LEU A 155 2.05 -11.35 3.17
N SER A 156 3.17 -10.89 3.73
CA SER A 156 4.40 -11.68 3.80
C SER A 156 4.16 -13.03 4.48
N GLY A 157 4.48 -14.12 3.79
CA GLY A 157 4.34 -15.49 4.32
C GLY A 157 2.99 -16.15 4.01
N VAL A 158 2.00 -15.40 3.51
CA VAL A 158 0.74 -15.97 3.01
C VAL A 158 1.00 -16.61 1.65
N ILE A 159 0.70 -17.91 1.51
CA ILE A 159 1.14 -18.67 0.33
C ILE A 159 0.02 -18.81 -0.71
N LYS A 160 -1.23 -19.07 -0.28
CA LYS A 160 -2.39 -19.33 -1.18
C LYS A 160 -3.71 -18.85 -0.59
N PRO A 161 -3.95 -17.54 -0.48
CA PRO A 161 -5.28 -17.04 -0.17
C PRO A 161 -6.18 -17.25 -1.40
N GLU A 162 -7.32 -17.90 -1.21
CA GLU A 162 -8.35 -18.07 -2.23
C GLU A 162 -9.20 -16.81 -2.35
N LYS A 163 -9.48 -16.15 -1.22
CA LYS A 163 -10.36 -15.00 -1.13
C LYS A 163 -9.78 -13.90 -0.23
N LEU A 164 -9.68 -12.70 -0.77
CA LEU A 164 -9.17 -11.52 -0.09
C LEU A 164 -10.13 -10.34 -0.28
N ILE A 165 -10.75 -9.88 0.80
CA ILE A 165 -11.65 -8.72 0.78
C ILE A 165 -11.06 -7.64 1.68
N VAL A 166 -10.63 -6.55 1.06
CA VAL A 166 -10.02 -5.37 1.74
C VAL A 166 -10.83 -4.09 1.50
N SER A 167 -12.02 -4.21 0.91
CA SER A 167 -12.89 -3.09 0.54
C SER A 167 -13.14 -2.09 1.69
N ASN A 168 -13.41 -0.83 1.35
CA ASN A 168 -13.71 0.25 2.29
C ASN A 168 -12.63 0.46 3.37
N ASN A 169 -11.36 0.31 3.00
CA ASN A 169 -10.24 0.63 3.87
C ASN A 169 -9.39 1.79 3.31
N PRO A 170 -8.73 2.56 4.18
CA PRO A 170 -7.72 3.54 3.80
C PRO A 170 -6.42 3.04 3.13
N ILE A 171 -6.36 1.80 2.64
CA ILE A 171 -5.11 1.13 2.26
C ILE A 171 -4.48 1.82 1.06
N THR A 172 -3.29 2.39 1.25
CA THR A 172 -2.51 3.03 0.18
C THR A 172 -1.42 2.13 -0.39
N VAL A 173 -1.03 1.08 0.36
CA VAL A 173 0.04 0.16 -0.03
C VAL A 173 -0.34 -1.26 0.35
N ILE A 174 -0.18 -2.19 -0.59
CA ILE A 174 -0.22 -3.64 -0.33
C ILE A 174 1.15 -4.23 -0.65
N GLU A 175 1.75 -4.90 0.33
CA GLU A 175 3.04 -5.56 0.20
C GLU A 175 2.91 -7.08 0.14
N ASN A 176 3.70 -7.72 -0.73
CA ASN A 176 3.83 -9.17 -0.87
C ASN A 176 2.51 -9.89 -1.18
N LEU A 177 1.68 -9.34 -2.08
CA LEU A 177 0.44 -9.99 -2.51
C LEU A 177 0.78 -11.32 -3.22
N PRO A 178 0.31 -12.48 -2.71
CA PRO A 178 0.57 -13.77 -3.33
C PRO A 178 -0.22 -13.96 -4.64
N GLU A 179 0.25 -14.90 -5.46
CA GLU A 179 -0.42 -15.31 -6.69
C GLU A 179 -1.55 -16.32 -6.41
N GLY A 180 -2.58 -16.34 -7.24
CA GLY A 180 -3.64 -17.36 -7.18
C GLY A 180 -4.88 -16.99 -6.36
N ILE A 181 -5.05 -15.71 -6.03
CA ILE A 181 -6.31 -15.21 -5.43
C ILE A 181 -7.42 -15.34 -6.47
N VAL A 182 -8.48 -16.07 -6.12
CA VAL A 182 -9.64 -16.30 -6.98
C VAL A 182 -10.62 -15.13 -6.87
N ASP A 183 -10.85 -14.64 -5.66
CA ASP A 183 -11.76 -13.54 -5.36
C ASP A 183 -11.02 -12.43 -4.62
N PHE A 184 -10.65 -11.36 -5.36
CA PHE A 184 -9.98 -10.20 -4.78
C PHE A 184 -10.87 -8.95 -4.89
N GLN A 185 -11.31 -8.44 -3.73
CA GLN A 185 -12.19 -7.28 -3.64
C GLN A 185 -11.49 -6.11 -2.93
N MET A 186 -11.36 -4.99 -3.64
CA MET A 186 -10.73 -3.75 -3.16
C MET A 186 -11.61 -2.53 -3.41
N GLU A 187 -12.93 -2.70 -3.36
CA GLU A 187 -13.85 -1.59 -3.62
C GLU A 187 -13.64 -0.47 -2.59
N ASN A 188 -13.71 0.78 -3.04
CA ASN A 188 -13.57 1.95 -2.18
C ASN A 188 -12.28 2.01 -1.34
N THR A 189 -11.20 1.42 -1.84
CA THR A 189 -9.84 1.70 -1.35
C THR A 189 -9.22 2.84 -2.17
N PRO A 190 -8.33 3.67 -1.59
CA PRO A 190 -7.61 4.65 -2.38
C PRO A 190 -6.69 3.96 -3.39
N SER A 191 -6.06 4.73 -4.30
CA SER A 191 -5.09 4.19 -5.25
C SER A 191 -4.01 3.39 -4.50
N ILE A 192 -4.04 2.06 -4.66
CA ILE A 192 -3.12 1.15 -3.98
C ILE A 192 -1.82 1.06 -4.77
N GLU A 193 -0.69 1.32 -4.12
CA GLU A 193 0.62 0.94 -4.63
C GLU A 193 0.89 -0.52 -4.20
N PHE A 194 1.05 -1.41 -5.18
CA PHE A 194 1.45 -2.79 -4.92
C PHE A 194 2.98 -2.91 -4.93
N ARG A 195 3.56 -3.49 -3.87
CA ARG A 195 5.01 -3.67 -3.71
C ARG A 195 5.33 -5.14 -3.46
N ASN A 196 6.38 -5.66 -4.09
CA ASN A 196 6.75 -7.07 -4.01
C ASN A 196 5.61 -8.04 -4.39
N SER A 197 4.66 -7.55 -5.17
CA SER A 197 3.51 -8.29 -5.69
C SER A 197 3.75 -8.50 -7.19
N SER A 198 3.48 -9.69 -7.71
CA SER A 198 3.57 -9.89 -9.16
C SER A 198 2.40 -9.21 -9.86
N ALA A 199 2.63 -8.69 -11.08
CA ALA A 199 1.62 -7.98 -11.86
C ALA A 199 0.40 -8.87 -12.22
N ALA A 200 0.56 -10.19 -12.18
CA ALA A 200 -0.49 -11.17 -12.44
C ALA A 200 -1.58 -11.23 -11.35
N ALA A 201 -1.32 -10.66 -10.16
CA ALA A 201 -2.27 -10.68 -9.05
C ALA A 201 -3.36 -9.58 -9.14
N ILE A 202 -3.31 -8.70 -10.15
CA ILE A 202 -4.13 -7.46 -10.17
C ILE A 202 -5.10 -7.37 -11.36
N VAL A 203 -4.95 -8.15 -12.46
CA VAL A 203 -5.90 -8.11 -13.60
C VAL A 203 -5.94 -9.44 -14.38
N GLU A 204 -7.13 -9.86 -14.83
CA GLU A 204 -7.32 -10.86 -15.88
C GLU A 204 -6.54 -10.50 -17.17
N ASN A 205 -5.94 -11.53 -17.79
CA ASN A 205 -5.27 -11.59 -19.10
C ASN A 205 -3.73 -11.44 -19.15
N ASN A 206 -3.11 -12.59 -19.42
CA ASN A 206 -1.99 -12.87 -20.33
C ASN A 206 -0.78 -11.91 -20.35
N GLU A 207 0.27 -12.27 -19.63
CA GLU A 207 1.55 -12.75 -20.18
C GLU A 207 2.56 -13.02 -19.05
N PRO A 208 3.38 -14.09 -19.12
CA PRO A 208 4.42 -14.35 -18.13
C PRO A 208 5.64 -13.45 -18.42
N LYS A 209 6.07 -12.66 -17.43
CA LYS A 209 7.36 -11.94 -17.51
C LYS A 209 8.23 -12.23 -16.29
N GLU A 210 9.48 -12.56 -16.58
CA GLU A 210 10.48 -13.10 -15.67
C GLU A 210 10.78 -12.21 -14.45
N LYS A 211 11.17 -12.88 -13.36
CA LYS A 211 11.63 -12.32 -12.08
C LYS A 211 12.84 -11.37 -12.25
N GLN A 212 12.62 -10.13 -12.63
CA GLN A 212 13.62 -9.06 -12.51
C GLN A 212 13.41 -8.28 -11.21
N LYS A 213 14.49 -8.13 -10.42
CA LYS A 213 14.49 -7.33 -9.19
C LYS A 213 14.12 -5.88 -9.52
N ASN A 214 13.12 -5.33 -8.83
CA ASN A 214 12.64 -3.97 -9.04
C ASN A 214 13.79 -2.95 -8.85
N ILE A 215 13.92 -2.01 -9.78
CA ILE A 215 14.99 -0.99 -9.81
C ILE A 215 14.93 -0.12 -8.56
N LYS A 216 13.73 0.24 -8.09
CA LYS A 216 13.51 1.05 -6.88
C LYS A 216 14.11 0.36 -5.66
N ASP A 217 13.91 -0.95 -5.53
CA ASP A 217 14.44 -1.75 -4.42
C ASP A 217 15.96 -1.89 -4.51
N ALA A 218 16.49 -2.13 -5.71
CA ALA A 218 17.93 -2.17 -5.94
C ALA A 218 18.60 -0.84 -5.56
N LEU A 219 17.98 0.30 -5.89
CA LEU A 219 18.44 1.65 -5.54
C LEU A 219 18.37 1.90 -4.03
N ASN A 220 17.25 1.58 -3.39
CA ASN A 220 17.09 1.72 -1.95
C ASN A 220 18.13 0.91 -1.19
N GLU A 221 18.35 -0.35 -1.60
CA GLU A 221 19.35 -1.20 -0.99
C GLU A 221 20.76 -0.67 -1.23
N TYR A 222 21.06 -0.18 -2.45
CA TYR A 222 22.32 0.48 -2.78
C TYR A 222 22.61 1.67 -1.84
N PHE A 223 21.65 2.59 -1.66
CA PHE A 223 21.85 3.75 -0.81
C PHE A 223 21.91 3.40 0.68
N LYS A 224 21.17 2.37 1.12
CA LYS A 224 21.29 1.81 2.47
C LYS A 224 22.69 1.24 2.74
N MET A 225 23.23 0.47 1.80
CA MET A 225 24.61 -0.04 1.88
C MET A 225 25.64 1.07 1.83
N LYS A 226 25.42 2.10 1.01
CA LYS A 226 26.31 3.27 0.94
C LYS A 226 26.33 4.03 2.26
N SER A 227 25.16 4.38 2.80
CA SER A 227 25.02 5.13 4.05
C SER A 227 25.64 4.38 5.23
N THR A 228 25.37 3.08 5.36
CA THR A 228 25.99 2.25 6.42
C THR A 228 27.51 2.19 6.27
N TYR A 229 28.02 1.99 5.05
CA TYR A 229 29.45 1.96 4.79
C TYR A 229 30.14 3.31 5.09
N GLU A 230 29.58 4.43 4.63
CA GLU A 230 30.10 5.77 4.91
C GLU A 230 30.07 6.11 6.41
N THR A 231 29.01 5.70 7.11
CA THR A 231 28.89 5.86 8.57
C THR A 231 29.95 5.04 9.31
N THR A 232 30.20 3.79 8.90
CA THR A 232 31.26 2.97 9.52
C THR A 232 32.63 3.57 9.29
N ILE A 233 32.93 4.08 8.10
CA ILE A 233 34.17 4.81 7.80
C ILE A 233 34.28 6.04 8.70
N TYR A 234 33.23 6.84 8.79
CA TYR A 234 33.21 8.04 9.62
C TYR A 234 33.52 7.71 11.08
N ASN A 235 32.88 6.68 11.64
CA ASN A 235 33.09 6.23 13.02
C ASN A 235 34.52 5.69 13.23
N MET A 236 35.09 4.96 12.27
CA MET A 236 36.49 4.52 12.33
C MET A 236 37.45 5.71 12.34
N LYS A 237 37.22 6.70 11.47
CA LYS A 237 38.02 7.93 11.41
C LYS A 237 37.90 8.73 12.72
N LYS A 238 36.69 8.86 13.26
CA LYS A 238 36.41 9.55 14.53
C LYS A 238 37.16 8.89 15.70
N LYS A 239 37.10 7.56 15.83
CA LYS A 239 37.82 6.81 16.88
C LYS A 239 39.34 7.00 16.79
N VAL A 240 39.90 7.04 15.59
CA VAL A 240 41.34 7.29 15.40
C VAL A 240 41.69 8.74 15.72
N PHE A 241 40.80 9.69 15.39
CA PHE A 241 41.00 11.10 15.68
C PHE A 241 40.92 11.41 17.19
N GLU A 242 40.01 10.76 17.92
CA GLU A 242 39.86 10.90 19.38
C GLU A 242 41.03 10.30 20.16
N LYS A 243 41.68 9.27 19.62
CA LYS A 243 42.82 8.57 20.26
C LYS A 243 44.18 9.20 19.97
N ALA A 244 44.26 10.19 19.09
CA ALA A 244 45.53 10.75 18.64
C ALA A 244 45.91 12.00 19.45
N ASP A 245 47.15 12.04 19.94
CA ASP A 245 47.66 13.12 20.81
C ASP A 245 47.75 14.47 20.09
N THR A 246 47.88 14.47 18.76
CA THR A 246 47.93 15.69 17.94
C THR A 246 47.11 15.58 16.67
N LYS A 247 46.55 16.71 16.21
CA LYS A 247 45.81 16.81 14.93
C LYS A 247 46.63 16.33 13.73
N ARG A 248 47.96 16.48 13.76
CA ARG A 248 48.87 16.06 12.67
C ARG A 248 49.04 14.53 12.63
N GLN A 249 49.15 13.90 13.80
CA GLN A 249 49.21 12.44 13.93
C GLN A 249 47.86 11.80 13.57
N ALA A 250 46.75 12.38 14.01
CA ALA A 250 45.40 11.96 13.66
C ALA A 250 45.19 11.91 12.14
N LYS A 251 45.59 12.98 11.42
CA LYS A 251 45.48 13.05 9.96
C LYS A 251 46.29 11.97 9.24
N ARG A 252 47.48 11.63 9.74
CA ARG A 252 48.32 10.55 9.17
C ARG A 252 47.72 9.17 9.43
N GLN A 253 47.25 8.91 10.64
CA GLN A 253 46.67 7.61 11.01
C GLN A 253 45.34 7.35 10.30
N VAL A 254 44.52 8.39 10.08
CA VAL A 254 43.28 8.28 9.31
C VAL A 254 43.51 7.82 7.87
N LEU A 255 44.61 8.22 7.21
CA LEU A 255 44.94 7.80 5.85
C LEU A 255 45.32 6.32 5.75
N THR A 256 45.70 5.68 6.87
CA THR A 256 46.06 4.26 6.91
C THR A 256 44.87 3.34 7.18
N ILE A 257 43.70 3.89 7.51
CA ILE A 257 42.48 3.12 7.78
C ILE A 257 42.00 2.48 6.48
N LYS A 258 41.99 1.15 6.45
CA LYS A 258 41.38 0.36 5.39
C LYS A 258 40.04 -0.20 5.88
N PRO A 259 38.90 0.38 5.47
CA PRO A 259 37.59 -0.14 5.87
C PRO A 259 37.36 -1.54 5.31
N PRO A 260 36.57 -2.39 5.99
CA PRO A 260 36.21 -3.71 5.48
C PRO A 260 35.29 -3.59 4.27
N CYS A 261 35.49 -4.46 3.27
CA CYS A 261 34.57 -4.60 2.15
C CYS A 261 33.21 -5.14 2.63
N ILE A 262 32.12 -4.63 2.07
CA ILE A 262 30.74 -4.94 2.49
C ILE A 262 30.41 -6.45 2.38
N LYS A 263 30.97 -7.14 1.37
CA LYS A 263 30.74 -8.57 1.15
C LYS A 263 31.78 -9.44 1.86
N CYS A 264 33.05 -9.32 1.48
CA CYS A 264 34.10 -10.23 1.93
C CYS A 264 34.72 -9.84 3.28
N LYS A 265 34.36 -8.70 3.87
CA LYS A 265 34.86 -8.18 5.15
C LYS A 265 36.39 -7.96 5.24
N ARG A 266 37.13 -8.21 4.16
CA ARG A 266 38.58 -7.95 4.05
C ARG A 266 38.87 -6.44 4.10
N PRO A 267 40.02 -6.00 4.64
CA PRO A 267 40.41 -4.59 4.76
C PRO A 267 40.87 -4.01 3.41
N VAL A 268 39.97 -4.05 2.42
CA VAL A 268 40.19 -3.59 1.04
C VAL A 268 39.18 -2.52 0.62
N GLY A 269 38.15 -2.29 1.43
CA GLY A 269 37.06 -1.35 1.16
C GLY A 269 36.11 -1.79 0.04
N SER A 270 35.04 -1.02 -0.10
CA SER A 270 34.08 -1.08 -1.20
C SER A 270 34.07 0.27 -1.93
N VAL A 271 34.03 0.22 -3.26
CA VAL A 271 34.09 1.41 -4.13
C VAL A 271 32.71 1.65 -4.71
N PHE A 272 32.06 2.73 -4.26
CA PHE A 272 30.80 3.24 -4.80
C PHE A 272 31.10 4.27 -5.89
N SER A 273 30.45 4.20 -7.05
CA SER A 273 30.64 5.16 -8.13
C SER A 273 29.36 5.41 -8.93
N LYS A 274 29.25 6.60 -9.53
CA LYS A 274 28.20 6.96 -10.49
C LYS A 274 28.84 7.45 -11.78
N LYS A 275 28.61 6.75 -12.90
CA LYS A 275 29.13 7.12 -14.24
C LYS A 275 28.09 6.75 -15.30
N ASN A 276 27.81 7.65 -16.26
CA ASN A 276 26.92 7.43 -17.41
C ASN A 276 25.58 6.78 -17.02
N GLY A 277 24.82 7.41 -16.10
CA GLY A 277 23.54 6.86 -15.65
C GLY A 277 23.62 5.54 -14.86
N ARG A 278 24.83 5.05 -14.49
CA ARG A 278 25.01 3.79 -13.75
C ARG A 278 25.53 4.01 -12.34
N TYR A 279 24.85 3.41 -11.37
CA TYR A 279 25.32 3.23 -10.00
C TYR A 279 26.04 1.89 -9.87
N ASN A 280 27.31 1.94 -9.46
CA ASN A 280 28.18 0.77 -9.37
C ASN A 280 28.77 0.60 -7.97
N VAL A 281 28.81 -0.63 -7.48
CA VAL A 281 29.57 -1.03 -6.28
C VAL A 281 30.43 -2.24 -6.59
N ILE A 282 31.73 -2.11 -6.32
CA ILE A 282 32.72 -3.18 -6.49
C ILE A 282 33.62 -3.29 -5.25
N CYS A 283 34.29 -4.43 -5.12
CA CYS A 283 35.35 -4.64 -4.12
C CYS A 283 36.56 -3.75 -4.43
N GLY A 284 37.17 -3.13 -3.42
CA GLY A 284 38.34 -2.26 -3.58
C GLY A 284 39.68 -3.00 -3.78
N ASP A 285 39.66 -4.32 -3.89
CA ASP A 285 40.84 -5.14 -4.21
C ASP A 285 40.97 -5.26 -5.73
N SER A 286 41.98 -4.63 -6.32
CA SER A 286 42.24 -4.63 -7.76
C SER A 286 42.90 -5.92 -8.27
N VAL A 287 43.45 -6.74 -7.37
CA VAL A 287 44.22 -7.94 -7.74
C VAL A 287 43.37 -9.20 -7.57
N LYS A 288 42.59 -9.29 -6.48
CA LYS A 288 41.65 -10.40 -6.21
C LYS A 288 40.31 -9.89 -5.66
N PRO A 289 39.48 -9.24 -6.49
CA PRO A 289 38.16 -8.77 -6.06
C PRO A 289 37.27 -9.95 -5.63
N CYS A 290 36.42 -9.74 -4.62
CA CYS A 290 35.37 -10.71 -4.32
C CYS A 290 34.21 -10.58 -5.31
N SER A 291 33.22 -11.47 -5.23
CA SER A 291 32.01 -11.44 -6.08
C SER A 291 31.02 -10.30 -5.75
N LEU A 292 31.49 -9.17 -5.23
CA LEU A 292 30.68 -7.96 -5.02
C LEU A 292 30.68 -7.17 -6.33
N ASP A 293 29.55 -7.21 -7.04
CA ASP A 293 29.34 -6.52 -8.31
C ASP A 293 27.88 -6.12 -8.41
N ILE A 294 27.59 -4.86 -8.12
CA ILE A 294 26.25 -4.28 -8.25
C ILE A 294 26.32 -3.18 -9.29
N GLN A 295 25.47 -3.26 -10.31
CA GLN A 295 25.39 -2.33 -11.43
C GLN A 295 23.93 -2.05 -11.72
N ILE A 296 23.51 -0.81 -11.47
CA ILE A 296 22.12 -0.37 -11.68
C ILE A 296 22.14 0.77 -12.67
N TYR A 297 21.45 0.60 -13.80
CA TYR A 297 21.28 1.64 -14.80
C TYR A 297 19.95 2.34 -14.58
N VAL A 298 19.99 3.67 -14.43
CA VAL A 298 18.83 4.51 -14.11
C VAL A 298 18.36 5.38 -15.28
N GLY A 299 18.87 5.14 -16.49
CA GLY A 299 18.57 5.96 -17.67
C GLY A 299 19.53 7.14 -17.85
N ASP A 300 19.56 7.69 -19.07
CA ASP A 300 20.53 8.73 -19.47
C ASP A 300 20.02 10.17 -19.23
N SER A 301 18.73 10.40 -19.03
CA SER A 301 18.20 11.74 -18.71
C SER A 301 16.70 11.70 -18.38
N ASN A 302 16.36 11.91 -17.11
CA ASN A 302 14.99 12.24 -16.71
C ASN A 302 14.74 13.70 -17.10
N MET A 303 13.98 13.92 -18.17
CA MET A 303 13.43 15.23 -18.49
C MET A 303 11.93 15.21 -18.26
N GLN A 304 11.41 16.37 -17.83
CA GLN A 304 10.00 16.54 -17.60
C GLN A 304 9.22 16.37 -18.91
N LEU A 305 8.16 15.58 -18.89
CA LEU A 305 7.36 15.22 -20.06
C LEU A 305 6.94 16.44 -20.90
N ASN A 306 6.48 17.51 -20.24
CA ASN A 306 6.02 18.73 -20.92
C ASN A 306 7.17 19.44 -21.65
N TYR A 307 8.34 19.53 -21.02
CA TYR A 307 9.52 20.14 -21.63
C TYR A 307 9.98 19.37 -22.88
N MET A 308 9.95 18.03 -22.82
CA MET A 308 10.25 17.18 -23.97
C MET A 308 9.25 17.35 -25.11
N LEU A 309 7.95 17.48 -24.79
CA LEU A 309 6.93 17.75 -25.79
C LEU A 309 7.14 19.10 -26.48
N GLU A 310 7.52 20.14 -25.73
CA GLU A 310 7.82 21.45 -26.30
C GLU A 310 9.04 21.40 -27.24
N ILE A 311 10.16 20.84 -26.79
CA ILE A 311 11.38 20.72 -27.61
C ILE A 311 11.11 19.94 -28.89
N LEU A 312 10.53 18.73 -28.80
CA LEU A 312 10.29 17.90 -29.97
C LEU A 312 9.29 18.55 -30.94
N ARG A 313 8.35 19.35 -30.42
CA ARG A 313 7.45 20.13 -31.28
C ARG A 313 8.22 21.21 -32.03
N GLU A 314 9.07 21.96 -31.35
CA GLU A 314 9.92 22.98 -31.97
C GLU A 314 10.87 22.38 -33.01
N GLU A 315 11.58 21.30 -32.68
CA GLU A 315 12.46 20.58 -33.60
C GLU A 315 11.68 20.05 -34.83
N SER A 316 10.46 19.55 -34.62
CA SER A 316 9.61 19.09 -35.72
C SER A 316 9.21 20.21 -36.67
N GLU A 317 8.89 21.40 -36.15
CA GLU A 317 8.58 22.57 -36.98
C GLU A 317 9.83 23.10 -37.70
N GLU A 318 10.99 23.14 -37.04
CA GLU A 318 12.25 23.52 -37.68
C GLU A 318 12.63 22.57 -38.83
N LEU A 319 12.47 21.25 -38.63
CA LEU A 319 12.69 20.27 -39.69
C LEU A 319 11.74 20.47 -40.88
N LYS A 320 10.47 20.79 -40.64
CA LYS A 320 9.51 21.11 -41.72
C LYS A 320 9.97 22.35 -42.50
N ASP A 321 10.38 23.40 -41.79
CA ASP A 321 10.87 24.62 -42.41
C ASP A 321 12.14 24.38 -43.23
N ASN A 322 13.08 23.58 -42.73
CA ASN A 322 14.30 23.20 -43.45
C ASN A 322 13.96 22.42 -44.72
N ILE A 323 13.06 21.44 -44.65
CA ILE A 323 12.58 20.68 -45.81
C ILE A 323 11.94 21.62 -46.85
N ILE A 324 11.16 22.61 -46.42
CA ILE A 324 10.53 23.60 -47.32
C ILE A 324 11.59 24.46 -47.99
N ARG A 325 12.53 25.02 -47.23
CA ARG A 325 13.64 25.84 -47.76
C ARG A 325 14.48 25.06 -48.76
N GLN A 326 14.79 23.82 -48.45
CA GLN A 326 15.54 22.94 -49.34
C GLN A 326 14.83 22.70 -50.68
N LYS A 327 13.50 22.47 -50.64
CA LYS A 327 12.70 22.34 -51.87
C LYS A 327 12.74 23.62 -52.69
N LEU A 328 12.71 24.79 -52.06
CA LEU A 328 12.84 26.09 -52.73
C LEU A 328 14.25 26.26 -53.33
N ASP A 329 15.30 25.92 -52.59
CA ASP A 329 16.70 26.00 -53.07
C ASP A 329 16.95 25.12 -54.29
N THR A 330 16.26 23.97 -54.37
CA THR A 330 16.30 23.08 -55.53
C THR A 330 15.54 23.70 -56.71
N LEU A 331 14.35 24.28 -56.45
CA LEU A 331 13.52 24.92 -57.48
C LEU A 331 14.19 26.14 -58.13
N PHE A 332 14.93 26.92 -57.35
CA PHE A 332 15.66 28.11 -57.79
C PHE A 332 17.10 27.83 -58.24
N ASN A 333 17.50 26.55 -58.36
CA ASN A 333 18.84 26.11 -58.78
C ASN A 333 19.99 26.64 -57.91
N TYR A 334 19.76 26.88 -56.62
CA TYR A 334 20.83 27.23 -55.66
C TYR A 334 21.64 26.00 -55.22
N THR A 335 21.12 24.79 -55.45
CA THR A 335 21.77 23.50 -55.11
C THR A 335 21.55 22.48 -56.22
N THR A 336 22.36 21.42 -56.25
CA THR A 336 22.16 20.32 -57.21
C THR A 336 21.08 19.35 -56.73
N GLU A 337 20.34 18.76 -57.66
CA GLU A 337 19.26 17.80 -57.36
C GLU A 337 19.79 16.58 -56.56
N GLN A 338 21.00 16.12 -56.85
CA GLN A 338 21.63 15.00 -56.14
C GLN A 338 21.96 15.31 -54.67
N GLU A 339 22.51 16.50 -54.40
CA GLU A 339 22.79 16.94 -53.02
C GLU A 339 21.51 17.19 -52.25
N SER A 340 20.47 17.72 -52.92
CA SER A 340 19.16 17.93 -52.33
C SER A 340 18.48 16.60 -51.95
N ILE A 341 18.50 15.59 -52.82
CA ILE A 341 17.91 14.28 -52.48
C ILE A 341 18.60 13.65 -51.25
N LYS A 342 19.93 13.79 -51.12
CA LYS A 342 20.66 13.24 -49.97
C LYS A 342 20.27 13.92 -48.66
N LYS A 343 20.32 15.25 -48.61
CA LYS A 343 19.92 16.03 -47.43
C LYS A 343 18.45 15.80 -47.05
N PHE A 344 17.57 15.71 -48.06
CA PHE A 344 16.15 15.45 -47.83
C PHE A 344 15.92 14.11 -47.16
N LYS A 345 16.65 13.05 -47.57
CA LYS A 345 16.56 11.73 -46.91
C LYS A 345 17.02 11.78 -45.46
N GLU A 346 18.14 12.45 -45.19
CA GLU A 346 18.68 12.60 -43.83
C GLU A 346 17.70 13.38 -42.92
N GLU A 347 17.10 14.47 -43.42
CA GLU A 347 16.09 15.24 -42.69
C GLU A 347 14.77 14.48 -42.50
N LEU A 348 14.35 13.71 -43.50
CA LEU A 348 13.14 12.88 -43.43
C LEU A 348 13.29 11.75 -42.41
N GLU A 349 14.47 11.11 -42.34
CA GLU A 349 14.76 10.09 -41.32
C GLU A 349 14.69 10.67 -39.91
N LYS A 350 15.28 11.84 -39.68
CA LYS A 350 15.18 12.57 -38.39
C LYS A 350 13.73 12.95 -38.06
N TYR A 351 13.01 13.52 -39.02
CA TYR A 351 11.61 13.87 -38.82
C TYR A 351 10.75 12.66 -38.43
N ASN A 352 10.96 11.52 -39.10
CA ASN A 352 10.24 10.29 -38.79
C ASN A 352 10.61 9.73 -37.40
N SER A 353 11.88 9.78 -37.00
CA SER A 353 12.27 9.37 -35.65
C SER A 353 11.62 10.25 -34.59
N ASP A 354 11.71 11.57 -34.76
CA ASP A 354 11.25 12.54 -33.76
C ASP A 354 9.73 12.52 -33.66
N SER A 355 9.03 12.41 -34.80
CA SER A 355 7.57 12.25 -34.86
C SER A 355 7.10 10.98 -34.14
N SER A 356 7.84 9.87 -34.27
CA SER A 356 7.50 8.62 -33.57
C SER A 356 7.65 8.73 -32.05
N ILE A 357 8.68 9.45 -31.58
CA ILE A 357 8.92 9.70 -30.15
C ILE A 357 7.86 10.68 -29.63
N TYR A 358 7.63 11.78 -30.34
CA TYR A 358 6.62 12.79 -30.02
C TYR A 358 5.23 12.17 -29.88
N LYS A 359 4.84 11.28 -30.81
CA LYS A 359 3.57 10.55 -30.72
C LYS A 359 3.47 9.73 -29.43
N LYS A 360 4.50 8.96 -29.07
CA LYS A 360 4.53 8.19 -27.81
C LYS A 360 4.39 9.08 -26.58
N LEU A 361 5.06 10.23 -26.57
CA LEU A 361 4.98 11.19 -25.46
C LEU A 361 3.60 11.85 -25.38
N ILE A 362 2.99 12.19 -26.52
CA ILE A 362 1.61 12.70 -26.57
C ILE A 362 0.63 11.66 -26.03
N ASP A 363 0.73 10.42 -26.49
CA ASP A 363 -0.17 9.35 -26.08
C ASP A 363 -0.06 9.16 -24.55
N LYS A 364 1.16 9.09 -24.01
CA LYS A 364 1.42 9.07 -22.56
C LYS A 364 0.86 10.31 -21.85
N ASN A 365 1.01 11.50 -22.41
CA ASN A 365 0.47 12.74 -21.83
C ASN A 365 -1.06 12.72 -21.79
N ASN A 366 -1.69 12.23 -22.87
CA ASN A 366 -3.14 12.09 -22.95
C ASN A 366 -3.66 11.07 -21.94
N GLU A 367 -2.99 9.93 -21.75
CA GLU A 367 -3.33 8.96 -20.71
C GLU A 367 -3.25 9.58 -19.30
N LEU A 368 -2.22 10.39 -19.04
CA LEU A 368 -1.99 10.99 -17.72
C LEU A 368 -2.98 12.13 -17.39
N TYR A 369 -3.25 13.02 -18.33
CA TYR A 369 -4.00 14.26 -18.08
C TYR A 369 -5.38 14.31 -18.75
N HIS A 370 -5.60 13.54 -19.82
CA HIS A 370 -6.78 13.66 -20.69
C HIS A 370 -7.53 12.34 -20.92
N SER A 371 -7.26 11.31 -20.11
CA SER A 371 -7.93 10.01 -20.21
C SER A 371 -9.45 10.16 -20.15
N ILE A 372 -10.11 9.68 -21.21
CA ILE A 372 -11.58 9.69 -21.36
C ILE A 372 -12.20 8.76 -20.31
N ASP A 373 -11.63 7.57 -20.10
CA ASP A 373 -12.09 6.61 -19.10
C ASP A 373 -12.05 7.20 -17.70
N LYS A 374 -10.95 7.91 -17.37
CA LYS A 374 -10.81 8.61 -16.09
C LYS A 374 -11.87 9.68 -15.90
N LYS A 375 -12.21 10.44 -16.96
CA LYS A 375 -13.29 11.45 -16.92
C LYS A 375 -14.65 10.79 -16.67
N HIS A 376 -14.98 9.72 -17.38
CA HIS A 376 -16.24 9.00 -17.18
C HIS A 376 -16.35 8.39 -15.77
N LEU A 377 -15.25 7.86 -15.23
CA LEU A 377 -15.23 7.38 -13.84
C LEU A 377 -15.47 8.51 -12.83
N ILE A 378 -14.88 9.69 -13.06
CA ILE A 378 -15.11 10.88 -12.23
C ILE A 378 -16.57 11.31 -12.29
N GLU A 379 -17.19 11.35 -13.48
CA GLU A 379 -18.61 11.67 -13.67
C GLU A 379 -19.50 10.69 -12.90
N LYS A 380 -19.31 9.38 -13.13
CA LYS A 380 -20.04 8.32 -12.43
C LYS A 380 -19.96 8.45 -10.91
N LYS A 381 -18.77 8.78 -10.38
CA LYS A 381 -18.56 8.99 -8.94
C LYS A 381 -19.26 10.24 -8.42
N ASN A 382 -19.26 11.35 -9.17
CA ASN A 382 -20.03 12.53 -8.79
C ASN A 382 -21.54 12.22 -8.74
N ASP A 383 -22.07 11.47 -9.72
CA ASP A 383 -23.48 11.10 -9.76
C ASP A 383 -23.85 10.20 -8.57
N GLN A 384 -23.01 9.22 -8.23
CA GLN A 384 -23.19 8.38 -7.05
C GLN A 384 -23.23 9.22 -5.76
N ILE A 385 -22.28 10.14 -5.58
CA ILE A 385 -22.25 11.03 -4.41
C ILE A 385 -23.48 11.93 -4.37
N PHE A 386 -23.94 12.44 -5.52
CA PHE A 386 -25.14 13.27 -5.61
C PHE A 386 -26.38 12.50 -5.16
N HIS A 387 -26.59 11.28 -5.66
CA HIS A 387 -27.74 10.44 -5.26
C HIS A 387 -27.72 10.08 -3.77
N LEU A 388 -26.54 9.75 -3.22
CA LEU A 388 -26.39 9.50 -1.79
C LEU A 388 -26.68 10.74 -0.95
N SER A 389 -26.23 11.92 -1.41
CA SER A 389 -26.49 13.19 -0.74
C SER A 389 -27.97 13.55 -0.74
N GLU A 390 -28.67 13.30 -1.85
CA GLU A 390 -30.13 13.48 -1.92
C GLU A 390 -30.89 12.55 -0.97
N ARG A 391 -30.46 11.28 -0.86
CA ARG A 391 -31.01 10.33 0.12
C ARG A 391 -30.80 10.79 1.56
N VAL A 392 -29.62 11.32 1.89
CA VAL A 392 -29.35 11.91 3.21
C VAL A 392 -30.26 13.13 3.45
N ASN A 393 -30.39 14.01 2.46
CA ASN A 393 -31.27 15.18 2.56
C ASN A 393 -32.74 14.80 2.78
N SER A 394 -33.24 13.73 2.13
CA SER A 394 -34.62 13.27 2.35
C SER A 394 -34.82 12.71 3.75
N LEU A 395 -33.87 11.91 4.26
CA LEU A 395 -33.91 11.39 5.63
C LEU A 395 -33.89 12.51 6.67
N LEU A 396 -33.10 13.57 6.46
CA LEU A 396 -33.04 14.72 7.35
C LEU A 396 -34.36 15.52 7.35
N LYS A 397 -34.98 15.73 6.18
CA LYS A 397 -36.31 16.37 6.08
C LYS A 397 -37.39 15.55 6.78
N GLU A 398 -37.37 14.23 6.64
CA GLU A 398 -38.30 13.35 7.34
C GLU A 398 -38.05 13.35 8.85
N TYR A 399 -36.79 13.40 9.28
CA TYR A 399 -36.44 13.54 10.69
C TYR A 399 -36.96 14.86 11.28
N GLU A 400 -36.84 15.98 10.57
CA GLU A 400 -37.39 17.27 11.02
C GLU A 400 -38.90 17.17 11.32
N ASN A 401 -39.64 16.43 10.50
CA ASN A 401 -41.09 16.23 10.64
C ASN A 401 -41.47 15.18 11.69
N THR A 402 -40.72 14.08 11.79
CA THR A 402 -41.10 12.90 12.60
C THR A 402 -40.37 12.81 13.94
N GLN A 403 -39.23 13.50 14.09
CA GLN A 403 -38.30 13.37 15.22
C GLN A 403 -37.80 11.93 15.47
N ASN A 404 -37.89 11.05 14.46
CA ASN A 404 -37.45 9.67 14.56
C ASN A 404 -35.91 9.57 14.50
N LYS A 405 -35.29 9.26 15.65
CA LYS A 405 -33.82 9.15 15.77
C LYS A 405 -33.20 8.09 14.87
N GLU A 406 -33.95 7.06 14.44
CA GLU A 406 -33.42 6.05 13.53
C GLU A 406 -33.11 6.61 12.15
N LEU A 407 -33.90 7.59 11.67
CA LEU A 407 -33.62 8.31 10.41
C LEU A 407 -32.31 9.09 10.48
N LEU A 408 -32.03 9.71 11.64
CA LEU A 408 -30.78 10.43 11.88
C LEU A 408 -29.58 9.48 11.91
N LYS A 409 -29.71 8.31 12.55
CA LYS A 409 -28.67 7.28 12.57
C LYS A 409 -28.36 6.79 11.15
N GLU A 410 -29.39 6.50 10.36
CA GLU A 410 -29.24 6.08 8.96
C GLU A 410 -28.58 7.16 8.11
N ALA A 411 -28.97 8.43 8.27
CA ALA A 411 -28.35 9.55 7.56
C ALA A 411 -26.84 9.67 7.87
N VAL A 412 -26.47 9.54 9.16
CA VAL A 412 -25.06 9.55 9.60
C VAL A 412 -24.32 8.31 9.08
N TYR A 413 -24.99 7.14 9.07
CA TYR A 413 -24.42 5.92 8.53
C TYR A 413 -24.06 6.09 7.05
N ILE A 414 -25.00 6.53 6.21
CA ILE A 414 -24.76 6.79 4.78
C ILE A 414 -23.63 7.81 4.60
N GLN A 415 -23.63 8.90 5.39
CA GLN A 415 -22.58 9.91 5.32
C GLN A 415 -21.18 9.31 5.56
N ILE A 416 -21.03 8.47 6.58
CA ILE A 416 -19.73 7.92 7.00
C ILE A 416 -19.32 6.70 6.15
N LYS A 417 -20.26 5.80 5.86
CA LYS A 417 -19.97 4.49 5.27
C LYS A 417 -20.13 4.45 3.75
N GLU A 418 -20.87 5.38 3.16
CA GLU A 418 -21.11 5.41 1.71
C GLU A 418 -20.52 6.69 1.07
N ILE A 419 -20.88 7.87 1.58
CA ILE A 419 -20.47 9.16 0.97
C ILE A 419 -18.97 9.43 1.16
N GLN A 420 -18.44 9.29 2.38
CA GLN A 420 -17.02 9.57 2.65
C GLN A 420 -16.05 8.70 1.82
N PRO A 421 -16.25 7.38 1.70
CA PRO A 421 -15.44 6.56 0.81
C PRO A 421 -15.53 7.02 -0.65
N GLU A 422 -16.71 7.38 -1.13
CA GLU A 422 -16.87 7.84 -2.51
C GLU A 422 -16.20 9.19 -2.79
N ILE A 423 -16.29 10.14 -1.85
CA ILE A 423 -15.56 11.40 -1.93
C ILE A 423 -14.05 11.14 -1.96
N ARG A 424 -13.56 10.19 -1.15
CA ARG A 424 -12.15 9.80 -1.14
C ARG A 424 -11.73 9.19 -2.47
N ASN A 425 -12.54 8.30 -3.05
CA ASN A 425 -12.28 7.70 -4.36
C ASN A 425 -12.23 8.76 -5.46
N LEU A 426 -13.23 9.63 -5.49
CA LEU A 426 -13.29 10.76 -6.43
C LEU A 426 -12.04 11.64 -6.33
N ARG A 427 -11.59 11.91 -5.11
CA ARG A 427 -10.36 12.67 -4.86
C ARG A 427 -9.14 11.96 -5.44
N ASN A 428 -8.97 10.66 -5.21
CA ASN A 428 -7.80 9.92 -5.71
C ASN A 428 -7.83 9.77 -7.23
N LEU A 429 -9.03 9.71 -7.83
CA LEU A 429 -9.18 9.80 -9.28
C LEU A 429 -8.74 11.18 -9.77
N LYS A 430 -9.16 12.27 -9.14
CA LYS A 430 -8.81 13.62 -9.60
C LYS A 430 -7.34 13.98 -9.39
N TYR A 431 -6.76 13.57 -8.26
CA TYR A 431 -5.45 14.03 -7.81
C TYR A 431 -4.55 12.87 -7.42
N GLY A 432 -3.38 12.76 -8.08
CA GLY A 432 -2.33 11.82 -7.68
C GLY A 432 -1.61 12.26 -6.41
N ILE A 433 -1.53 13.56 -6.15
CA ILE A 433 -0.95 14.11 -4.90
C ILE A 433 -1.90 15.18 -4.36
N MET A 434 -2.20 15.08 -3.07
CA MET A 434 -2.94 16.10 -2.34
C MET A 434 -2.31 16.30 -0.97
N GLU A 435 -1.75 17.48 -0.75
CA GLU A 435 -0.96 17.80 0.45
C GLU A 435 -1.57 19.01 1.17
N LEU A 436 -1.70 18.90 2.49
CA LEU A 436 -2.06 20.01 3.36
C LEU A 436 -0.78 20.56 3.98
N ASN A 437 -0.30 21.68 3.46
CA ASN A 437 0.86 22.37 3.99
C ASN A 437 0.42 23.33 5.09
N SER A 438 1.09 23.28 6.24
CA SER A 438 0.84 24.20 7.36
C SER A 438 2.08 25.04 7.63
N TYR A 439 1.88 26.34 7.86
CA TYR A 439 2.95 27.26 8.20
C TYR A 439 2.45 28.32 9.19
N VAL A 440 3.36 28.84 10.01
CA VAL A 440 3.05 29.91 10.96
C VAL A 440 3.52 31.23 10.36
N GLU A 441 2.58 32.14 10.15
CA GLU A 441 2.87 33.48 9.68
C GLU A 441 2.22 34.46 10.67
N ASN A 442 3.00 35.39 11.24
CA ASN A 442 2.54 36.35 12.25
C ASN A 442 1.81 35.70 13.45
N TYR A 443 2.35 34.60 13.98
CA TYR A 443 1.73 33.83 15.08
C TYR A 443 0.35 33.22 14.76
N GLN A 444 -0.06 33.21 13.50
CA GLN A 444 -1.27 32.55 13.03
C GLN A 444 -0.92 31.28 12.24
N HIS A 445 -1.61 30.18 12.55
CA HIS A 445 -1.53 28.96 11.75
C HIS A 445 -2.29 29.18 10.44
N LYS A 446 -1.57 29.11 9.32
CA LYS A 446 -2.14 29.09 7.98
C LYS A 446 -2.00 27.70 7.38
N TYR A 447 -3.00 27.32 6.60
CA TYR A 447 -3.07 26.05 5.88
C TYR A 447 -3.25 26.33 4.40
N SER A 448 -2.50 25.64 3.56
CA SER A 448 -2.65 25.69 2.10
C SER A 448 -2.78 24.27 1.56
N LEU A 449 -3.79 24.05 0.72
CA LEU A 449 -4.03 22.79 0.04
C LEU A 449 -3.35 22.81 -1.33
N SER A 450 -2.42 21.89 -1.57
CA SER A 450 -1.75 21.68 -2.85
C SER A 450 -2.33 20.43 -3.51
N GLN A 451 -2.84 20.56 -4.74
CA GLN A 451 -3.50 19.49 -5.50
C GLN A 451 -2.83 19.33 -6.85
N TYR A 452 -2.27 18.14 -7.10
CA TYR A 452 -1.63 17.80 -8.37
C TYR A 452 -2.35 16.62 -9.03
N PRO A 453 -2.65 16.69 -10.34
CA PRO A 453 -3.42 15.66 -11.05
C PRO A 453 -2.65 14.33 -11.19
N ILE A 454 -1.32 14.38 -11.11
CA ILE A 454 -0.44 13.21 -11.27
C ILE A 454 0.66 13.19 -10.20
N GLU A 455 1.19 12.00 -9.96
CA GLU A 455 2.35 11.78 -9.06
C GLU A 455 3.64 12.32 -9.66
N LEU A 456 4.58 12.73 -8.81
CA LEU A 456 5.90 13.23 -9.22
C LEU A 456 6.69 12.19 -10.03
N THR A 457 6.52 10.91 -9.73
CA THR A 457 7.15 9.78 -10.44
C THR A 457 6.70 9.68 -11.90
N LYS A 458 5.53 10.22 -12.24
CA LYS A 458 4.94 10.19 -13.59
C LYS A 458 5.27 11.43 -14.41
N LEU A 459 5.92 12.44 -13.82
CA LEU A 459 6.36 13.66 -14.52
C LEU A 459 7.56 13.39 -15.45
N ASP A 460 8.40 12.43 -15.08
CA ASP A 460 9.57 12.06 -15.86
C ASP A 460 9.20 11.03 -16.94
N SER A 461 9.80 11.15 -18.12
CA SER A 461 9.74 10.11 -19.14
C SER A 461 11.13 9.63 -19.52
N ASP A 462 11.35 8.33 -19.40
CA ASP A 462 12.54 7.68 -19.93
C ASP A 462 12.41 7.58 -21.46
N ILE A 463 13.32 8.24 -22.18
CA ILE A 463 13.46 8.11 -23.63
C ILE A 463 14.79 7.40 -23.88
N GLY A 464 14.74 6.22 -24.52
CA GLY A 464 15.92 5.40 -24.80
C GLY A 464 15.89 4.05 -24.09
N GLU A 465 17.06 3.58 -23.64
CA GLU A 465 17.19 2.29 -22.95
C GLU A 465 16.49 2.37 -21.57
N PRO A 466 15.54 1.46 -21.26
CA PRO A 466 14.84 1.50 -19.99
C PRO A 466 15.80 1.26 -18.83
N PRO A 467 15.54 1.86 -17.66
CA PRO A 467 16.33 1.60 -16.47
C PRO A 467 16.24 0.10 -16.15
N ARG A 468 17.36 -0.49 -15.69
CA ARG A 468 17.44 -1.92 -15.38
C ARG A 468 18.54 -2.24 -14.40
N VAL A 469 18.33 -3.31 -13.64
CA VAL A 469 19.37 -3.90 -12.80
C VAL A 469 20.24 -4.79 -13.70
N ILE A 470 21.44 -4.33 -14.02
CA ILE A 470 22.38 -5.08 -14.88
C ILE A 470 22.96 -6.26 -14.09
N LYS A 471 23.38 -6.01 -12.83
CA LYS A 471 23.89 -7.03 -11.91
C LYS A 471 23.59 -6.63 -10.47
N PHE A 472 23.27 -7.60 -9.62
CA PHE A 472 23.05 -7.36 -8.19
C PHE A 472 23.64 -8.49 -7.34
N ASN A 473 24.97 -8.60 -7.32
CA ASN A 473 25.68 -9.56 -6.48
C ASN A 473 26.20 -8.87 -5.22
N LYS A 474 25.44 -9.00 -4.13
CA LYS A 474 25.78 -8.48 -2.80
C LYS A 474 26.71 -9.39 -2.03
#